data_AF-A0A2N1W3Q5-F1
#
_entry.id   AF-A0A2N1W3Q5-F1
#
_cell.length_a   1.000
_cell.length_b   1.000
_cell.length_c   1.000
_cell.angle_alpha   90.00
_cell.angle_beta   90.00
_cell.angle_gamma   90.00
#
_symmetry.space_group_name_H-M   'P 1'
#
loop_
_entity.id
_entity.type
_entity.pdbx_description
1 polymer ?
#
loop_
_entity_poly.entity_id
_entity_poly.type
_entity_poly.pdbx_seq_one_letter_code
_entity_poly.pdbx_strand_id
1 'polypeptide(L)'
;MDLNTMPYELINSRVKLKLFSLIMGQKTEITAGELARQAELPVMTVSRILNNYCAMNAMHHRRAGNVNFFRINKDSYAIKMLMRVYSAFENIKNPVEYMKDIFKEKLPAKLIEKAYVYGSVASEKSKPESDIDLFVVANSKKDLQKLENVLNDLETYISRSFGNTLVTYMITPDEYKMKKNLGVIKEAEKGIKII
;
A
#
# COMPACT_ATOMS: atom_id res chain seq x y z
N MET A 1 1.90 -11.34 31.24
CA MET A 1 1.78 -10.06 30.52
C MET A 1 1.44 -9.00 31.54
N ASP A 2 2.15 -7.88 31.54
CA ASP A 2 1.74 -6.68 32.27
C ASP A 2 0.42 -6.17 31.67
N LEU A 3 -0.62 -6.08 32.51
CA LEU A 3 -1.97 -5.69 32.08
C LEU A 3 -2.06 -4.20 31.70
N ASN A 4 -1.02 -3.41 31.99
CA ASN A 4 -0.90 -2.02 31.53
C ASN A 4 -0.24 -1.90 30.14
N THR A 5 0.31 -2.99 29.61
CA THR A 5 0.95 -2.99 28.29
C THR A 5 -0.09 -3.24 27.19
N MET A 6 -0.11 -2.38 26.18
CA MET A 6 -1.06 -2.51 25.06
C MET A 6 -0.53 -3.42 23.95
N PRO A 7 -1.39 -4.15 23.22
CA PRO A 7 -0.95 -5.07 22.16
C PRO A 7 -0.12 -4.43 21.05
N TYR A 8 -0.34 -3.15 20.72
CA TYR A 8 0.42 -2.45 19.67
C TYR A 8 1.93 -2.35 19.99
N GLU A 9 2.34 -2.53 21.26
CA GLU A 9 3.75 -2.59 21.65
C GLU A 9 4.52 -3.72 20.94
N LEU A 10 3.83 -4.77 20.49
CA LEU A 10 4.44 -5.84 19.67
C LEU A 10 4.76 -5.38 18.24
N ILE A 11 4.25 -4.23 17.77
CA ILE A 11 4.41 -3.77 16.39
C ILE A 11 4.78 -2.28 16.28
N ASN A 12 5.12 -1.62 17.39
CA ASN A 12 5.38 -0.17 17.45
C ASN A 12 6.70 0.31 16.81
N SER A 13 7.40 -0.55 16.09
CA SER A 13 8.56 -0.16 15.29
C SER A 13 8.61 -0.97 14.00
N ARG A 14 9.27 -0.44 12.96
CA ARG A 14 9.43 -1.14 11.67
C ARG A 14 10.04 -2.53 11.84
N VAL A 15 11.03 -2.67 12.72
CA VAL A 15 11.71 -3.93 13.03
C VAL A 15 10.75 -4.91 13.69
N LYS A 16 9.99 -4.47 14.70
CA LYS A 16 9.00 -5.31 15.38
C LYS A 16 7.87 -5.74 14.44
N LEU A 17 7.35 -4.83 13.61
CA LEU A 17 6.33 -5.14 12.60
C LEU A 17 6.83 -6.17 11.58
N LYS A 18 8.07 -6.04 11.08
CA LYS A 18 8.70 -7.02 10.17
C LYS A 18 8.82 -8.40 10.83
N LEU A 19 9.26 -8.45 12.08
CA LEU A 19 9.34 -9.73 12.81
C LEU A 19 7.96 -10.31 13.08
N PHE A 20 6.99 -9.47 13.44
CA PHE A 20 5.60 -9.89 13.68
C PHE A 20 5.00 -10.52 12.41
N SER A 21 5.11 -9.88 11.24
CA SER A 21 4.58 -10.43 9.99
C SER A 21 5.22 -11.77 9.61
N LEU A 22 6.54 -11.91 9.79
CA LEU A 22 7.24 -13.19 9.59
C LEU A 22 6.74 -14.28 10.55
N ILE A 23 6.61 -13.98 11.84
CA ILE A 23 6.15 -14.92 12.87
C ILE A 23 4.70 -15.35 12.63
N MET A 24 3.84 -14.45 12.17
CA MET A 24 2.44 -14.78 11.89
C MET A 24 2.29 -15.86 10.81
N GLY A 25 3.24 -15.95 9.87
CA GLY A 25 3.30 -17.01 8.87
C GLY A 25 3.88 -18.33 9.37
N GLN A 26 4.51 -18.37 10.55
CA GLN A 26 5.17 -19.58 11.05
C GLN A 26 4.19 -20.57 11.66
N LYS A 27 4.26 -21.83 11.21
CA LYS A 27 3.44 -22.94 11.72
C LYS A 27 4.13 -23.70 12.85
N THR A 28 5.46 -23.65 12.92
CA THR A 28 6.30 -24.42 13.83
C THR A 28 7.12 -23.52 14.75
N GLU A 29 7.85 -24.13 15.68
CA GLU A 29 8.87 -23.41 16.45
C GLU A 29 9.94 -22.83 15.53
N ILE A 30 10.51 -21.69 15.92
CA ILE A 30 11.62 -21.02 15.22
C ILE A 30 12.67 -20.56 16.22
N THR A 31 13.94 -20.55 15.82
CA THR A 31 15.03 -19.99 16.61
C THR A 31 15.25 -18.50 16.29
N ALA A 32 15.84 -17.75 17.22
CA ALA A 32 16.20 -16.35 16.97
C ALA A 32 17.16 -16.20 15.77
N GLY A 33 18.06 -17.18 15.56
CA GLY A 33 19.00 -17.18 14.44
C GLY A 33 18.33 -17.41 13.09
N GLU A 34 17.38 -18.34 13.01
CA GLU A 34 16.58 -18.56 11.78
C GLU A 34 15.75 -17.33 11.43
N LEU A 35 15.06 -16.76 12.41
CA LEU A 35 14.24 -15.57 12.19
C LEU A 35 15.11 -14.35 11.83
N ALA A 36 16.29 -14.21 12.43
CA ALA A 36 17.25 -13.16 12.08
C ALA A 36 17.73 -13.25 10.64
N ARG A 37 17.99 -14.47 10.13
CA ARG A 37 18.33 -14.67 8.72
C ARG A 37 17.16 -14.29 7.80
N GLN A 38 15.94 -14.73 8.11
CA GLN A 38 14.75 -14.38 7.33
C GLN A 38 14.47 -12.87 7.34
N ALA A 39 14.73 -12.21 8.46
CA ALA A 39 14.48 -10.79 8.63
C ALA A 39 15.66 -9.90 8.20
N GLU A 40 16.82 -10.47 7.86
CA GLU A 40 18.06 -9.74 7.59
C GLU A 40 18.44 -8.76 8.72
N LEU A 41 18.36 -9.26 9.96
CA LEU A 41 18.63 -8.47 11.17
C LEU A 41 19.71 -9.12 12.04
N PRO A 42 20.42 -8.35 12.88
CA PRO A 42 21.33 -8.92 13.86
C PRO A 42 20.58 -9.86 14.83
N VAL A 43 21.13 -11.04 15.09
CA VAL A 43 20.53 -12.05 15.98
C VAL A 43 20.23 -11.49 17.36
N MET A 44 21.10 -10.64 17.91
CA MET A 44 20.89 -10.00 19.22
C MET A 44 19.65 -9.10 19.24
N THR A 45 19.38 -8.37 18.14
CA THR A 45 18.19 -7.53 17.99
C THR A 45 16.93 -8.40 18.00
N VAL A 46 16.94 -9.50 17.24
CA VAL A 46 15.81 -10.44 17.16
C VAL A 46 15.57 -11.11 18.50
N SER A 47 16.61 -11.64 19.16
CA SER A 47 16.51 -12.27 20.49
C SER A 47 15.89 -11.32 21.53
N ARG A 48 16.31 -10.05 21.55
CA ARG A 48 15.75 -9.05 22.46
C ARG A 48 14.25 -8.82 22.21
N ILE A 49 13.84 -8.73 20.94
CA ILE A 49 12.43 -8.55 20.57
C ILE A 49 11.60 -9.79 20.92
N LEU A 50 12.11 -10.99 20.64
CA LEU A 50 11.44 -12.25 21.00
C LEU A 50 11.25 -12.40 22.51
N ASN A 51 12.24 -11.99 23.31
CA ASN A 51 12.11 -11.97 24.77
C ASN A 51 11.02 -10.98 25.23
N ASN A 52 10.93 -9.81 24.59
CA ASN A 52 9.84 -8.86 24.84
C ASN A 52 8.47 -9.47 24.46
N TYR A 53 8.38 -10.19 23.34
CA TYR A 53 7.14 -10.88 22.94
C TYR A 53 6.77 -11.97 23.94
N CYS A 54 7.74 -12.72 24.49
CA CYS A 54 7.51 -13.68 25.56
C CYS A 54 7.02 -13.00 26.85
N ALA A 55 7.60 -11.87 27.25
CA ALA A 55 7.16 -11.09 28.40
C ALA A 55 5.70 -10.60 28.26
N MET A 56 5.30 -10.27 27.03
CA MET A 56 3.92 -9.94 26.67
C MET A 56 3.00 -11.17 26.50
N ASN A 57 3.48 -12.37 26.83
CA ASN A 57 2.78 -13.63 26.63
C ASN A 57 2.36 -13.87 25.16
N ALA A 58 2.99 -13.22 24.19
CA ALA A 58 2.69 -13.35 22.77
C ALA A 58 3.38 -14.58 22.15
N MET A 59 4.44 -15.07 22.80
CA MET A 59 5.16 -16.26 22.40
C MET A 59 5.49 -17.14 23.60
N HIS A 60 5.56 -18.44 23.35
CA HIS A 60 6.17 -19.41 24.24
C HIS A 60 7.66 -19.53 23.91
N HIS A 61 8.47 -19.67 24.95
CA HIS A 61 9.89 -19.96 24.87
C HIS A 61 10.15 -21.37 25.39
N ARG A 62 10.95 -22.14 24.64
CA ARG A 62 11.39 -23.48 25.02
C ARG A 62 12.89 -23.59 24.75
N ARG A 63 13.63 -24.15 25.71
CA ARG A 63 15.05 -24.47 25.53
C ARG A 63 15.22 -25.96 25.27
N ALA A 64 16.01 -26.33 24.27
CA ALA A 64 16.46 -27.70 24.04
C ALA A 64 17.99 -27.69 23.84
N GLY A 65 18.72 -28.22 24.83
CA GLY A 65 20.17 -28.06 24.90
C GLY A 65 20.58 -26.58 24.97
N ASN A 66 21.41 -26.14 24.02
CA ASN A 66 21.85 -24.75 23.90
C ASN A 66 21.01 -23.91 22.92
N VAL A 67 19.92 -24.47 22.38
CA VAL A 67 19.07 -23.80 21.40
C VAL A 67 17.80 -23.29 22.07
N ASN A 68 17.44 -22.04 21.75
CA ASN A 68 16.21 -21.40 22.17
C ASN A 68 15.19 -21.40 21.02
N PHE A 69 14.06 -22.04 21.26
CA PHE A 69 12.92 -22.13 20.36
C PHE A 69 11.81 -21.20 20.84
N PHE A 70 11.17 -20.56 19.87
CA PHE A 70 10.07 -19.65 20.09
C PHE A 70 8.87 -20.10 19.26
N ARG A 71 7.68 -20.05 19.85
CA ARG A 71 6.42 -20.38 19.17
C ARG A 71 5.37 -19.34 19.51
N ILE A 72 4.57 -18.92 18.52
CA ILE A 72 3.45 -18.01 18.77
C ILE A 72 2.46 -18.61 19.77
N ASN A 73 2.05 -17.81 20.75
CA ASN A 73 0.94 -18.15 21.65
C ASN A 73 -0.36 -17.63 21.04
N LYS A 74 -1.07 -18.47 20.29
CA LYS A 74 -2.34 -18.10 19.63
C LYS A 74 -3.45 -17.77 20.62
N ASP A 75 -3.34 -18.22 21.85
CA ASP A 75 -4.32 -17.96 22.91
C ASP A 75 -4.10 -16.62 23.62
N SER A 76 -2.94 -16.02 23.43
CA SER A 76 -2.58 -14.72 23.99
C SER A 76 -3.59 -13.63 23.63
N TYR A 77 -3.98 -12.84 24.62
CA TYR A 77 -4.79 -11.63 24.42
C TYR A 77 -4.16 -10.71 23.37
N ALA A 78 -2.85 -10.45 23.46
CA ALA A 78 -2.17 -9.56 22.54
C ALA A 78 -2.19 -10.06 21.09
N ILE A 79 -1.95 -11.36 20.88
CA ILE A 79 -2.04 -11.99 19.55
C ILE A 79 -3.47 -11.95 19.02
N LYS A 80 -4.46 -12.32 19.84
CA LYS A 80 -5.88 -12.27 19.44
C LYS A 80 -6.32 -10.88 19.02
N MET A 81 -5.91 -9.83 19.74
CA MET A 81 -6.25 -8.46 19.39
C MET A 81 -5.54 -8.00 18.12
N LEU A 82 -4.24 -8.25 17.99
CA LEU A 82 -3.51 -7.86 16.78
C LEU A 82 -3.98 -8.62 15.54
N MET A 83 -4.41 -9.87 15.66
CA MET A 83 -4.94 -10.63 14.53
C MET A 83 -6.23 -10.03 13.94
N ARG A 84 -7.06 -9.41 14.77
CA ARG A 84 -8.26 -8.68 14.29
C ARG A 84 -7.88 -7.51 13.41
N VAL A 85 -6.77 -6.83 13.73
CA VAL A 85 -6.26 -5.69 12.95
C VAL A 85 -5.46 -6.18 11.73
N TYR A 86 -4.63 -7.21 11.90
CA TYR A 86 -3.80 -7.76 10.85
C TYR A 86 -4.63 -8.30 9.68
N SER A 87 -5.70 -9.04 9.97
CA SER A 87 -6.65 -9.50 8.94
C SER A 87 -7.37 -8.35 8.23
N ALA A 88 -7.58 -7.22 8.91
CA ALA A 88 -8.12 -6.02 8.26
C ALA A 88 -7.11 -5.40 7.28
N PHE A 89 -5.80 -5.52 7.53
CA PHE A 89 -4.75 -5.03 6.64
C PHE A 89 -4.58 -5.86 5.36
N GLU A 90 -4.87 -7.17 5.39
CA GLU A 90 -4.69 -8.06 4.22
C GLU A 90 -5.52 -7.63 2.99
N ASN A 91 -6.60 -6.89 3.20
CA ASN A 91 -7.46 -6.40 2.12
C ASN A 91 -7.27 -4.91 1.79
N ILE A 92 -6.32 -4.23 2.43
CA ILE A 92 -6.05 -2.82 2.14
C ILE A 92 -5.26 -2.72 0.84
N LYS A 93 -5.91 -2.15 -0.17
CA LYS A 93 -5.27 -1.77 -1.44
C LYS A 93 -4.17 -0.77 -1.17
N ASN A 94 -3.06 -0.89 -1.89
CA ASN A 94 -2.04 0.15 -1.86
C ASN A 94 -2.63 1.48 -2.40
N PRO A 95 -2.02 2.65 -2.10
CA PRO A 95 -2.59 3.93 -2.49
C PRO A 95 -2.85 4.09 -4.00
N VAL A 96 -2.02 3.49 -4.85
CA VAL A 96 -2.17 3.54 -6.32
C VAL A 96 -3.39 2.72 -6.78
N GLU A 97 -3.57 1.53 -6.23
CA GLU A 97 -4.74 0.69 -6.49
C GLU A 97 -6.04 1.34 -6.01
N TYR A 98 -6.01 1.93 -4.80
CA TYR A 98 -7.16 2.67 -4.27
C TYR A 98 -7.50 3.88 -5.14
N MET A 99 -6.50 4.67 -5.55
CA MET A 99 -6.69 5.79 -6.48
C MET A 99 -7.28 5.33 -7.82
N LYS A 100 -6.81 4.20 -8.36
CA LYS A 100 -7.33 3.63 -9.60
C LYS A 100 -8.82 3.28 -9.48
N ASP A 101 -9.26 2.74 -8.35
CA ASP A 101 -10.69 2.47 -8.11
C ASP A 101 -11.49 3.78 -8.06
N ILE A 102 -10.99 4.79 -7.34
CA ILE A 102 -11.62 6.12 -7.29
C ILE A 102 -11.78 6.71 -8.68
N PHE A 103 -10.75 6.62 -9.53
CA PHE A 103 -10.83 7.12 -10.90
C PHE A 103 -11.86 6.34 -11.72
N LYS A 104 -11.93 5.02 -11.59
CA LYS A 104 -12.95 4.22 -12.27
C LYS A 104 -14.38 4.52 -11.80
N GLU A 105 -14.55 4.85 -10.52
CA GLU A 105 -15.85 5.18 -9.94
C GLU A 105 -16.30 6.59 -10.35
N LYS A 106 -15.41 7.57 -10.26
CA LYS A 106 -15.75 8.99 -10.44
C LYS A 106 -15.68 9.45 -11.90
N LEU A 107 -14.86 8.83 -12.75
CA LEU A 107 -14.79 9.18 -14.16
C LEU A 107 -15.97 8.55 -14.93
N PRO A 108 -16.78 9.34 -15.65
CA PRO A 108 -17.91 8.83 -16.39
C PRO A 108 -17.44 8.13 -17.66
N ALA A 109 -17.26 6.80 -17.59
CA ALA A 109 -16.75 5.99 -18.69
C ALA A 109 -17.52 6.18 -20.02
N LYS A 110 -18.79 6.57 -19.99
CA LYS A 110 -19.59 6.89 -21.18
C LYS A 110 -19.11 8.13 -21.95
N LEU A 111 -18.32 9.00 -21.33
CA LEU A 111 -17.80 10.24 -21.91
C LEU A 111 -16.33 10.11 -22.35
N ILE A 112 -15.67 9.01 -22.01
CA ILE A 112 -14.23 8.83 -22.13
C ILE A 112 -13.94 7.65 -23.04
N GLU A 113 -13.10 7.86 -24.05
CA GLU A 113 -12.58 6.80 -24.91
C GLU A 113 -11.45 6.06 -24.19
N LYS A 114 -10.53 6.80 -23.55
CA LYS A 114 -9.36 6.26 -22.84
C LYS A 114 -8.95 7.15 -21.69
N ALA A 115 -8.46 6.54 -20.60
CA ALA A 115 -7.82 7.28 -19.53
C ALA A 115 -6.62 6.53 -18.94
N TYR A 116 -5.54 7.26 -18.68
CA TYR A 116 -4.29 6.71 -18.15
C TYR A 116 -3.70 7.60 -17.08
N VAL A 117 -3.21 7.02 -15.99
CA VAL A 117 -2.30 7.70 -15.07
C VAL A 117 -0.87 7.48 -15.53
N TYR A 118 -0.07 8.54 -15.59
CA TYR A 118 1.29 8.46 -16.11
C TYR A 118 2.28 9.23 -15.24
N GLY A 119 3.51 9.37 -15.73
CA GLY A 119 4.55 10.13 -15.04
C GLY A 119 5.13 9.40 -13.83
N SER A 120 5.35 10.15 -12.76
CA SER A 120 6.08 9.67 -11.57
C SER A 120 5.36 8.53 -10.84
N VAL A 121 4.03 8.56 -10.82
CA VAL A 121 3.19 7.53 -10.19
C VAL A 121 3.30 6.20 -10.95
N ALA A 122 3.15 6.23 -12.27
CA ALA A 122 3.23 5.03 -13.10
C ALA A 122 4.63 4.42 -13.15
N SER A 123 5.67 5.21 -12.89
CA SER A 123 7.07 4.75 -12.88
C SER A 123 7.59 4.35 -11.49
N GLU A 124 6.72 4.27 -10.48
CA GLU A 124 7.07 3.96 -9.07
C GLU A 124 8.13 4.91 -8.47
N LYS A 125 8.27 6.11 -9.06
CA LYS A 125 9.22 7.15 -8.64
C LYS A 125 8.54 8.33 -7.95
N SER A 126 7.25 8.22 -7.68
CA SER A 126 6.46 9.24 -6.99
C SER A 126 7.06 9.56 -5.62
N LYS A 127 7.21 10.85 -5.35
CA LYS A 127 7.51 11.39 -4.04
C LYS A 127 6.22 11.93 -3.39
N PRO A 128 6.20 12.20 -2.07
CA PRO A 128 5.03 12.74 -1.40
C PRO A 128 4.47 14.01 -2.07
N GLU A 129 5.35 14.86 -2.59
CA GLU A 129 5.04 16.11 -3.29
C GLU A 129 4.80 15.97 -4.80
N SER A 130 4.85 14.76 -5.35
CA SER A 130 4.68 14.56 -6.79
C SER A 130 3.24 14.77 -7.24
N ASP A 131 3.06 15.36 -8.41
CA ASP A 131 1.76 15.46 -9.06
C ASP A 131 1.29 14.08 -9.56
N ILE A 132 -0.02 13.90 -9.60
CA ILE A 132 -0.67 12.76 -10.24
C ILE A 132 -1.08 13.22 -11.64
N ASP A 133 -0.38 12.71 -12.66
CA ASP A 133 -0.67 13.05 -14.05
C ASP A 133 -1.75 12.12 -14.62
N LEU A 134 -2.89 12.70 -15.03
CA LEU A 134 -4.01 11.99 -15.64
C LEU A 134 -4.18 12.42 -17.10
N PHE A 135 -4.11 11.45 -18.02
CA PHE A 135 -4.40 11.66 -19.43
C PHE A 135 -5.82 11.16 -19.74
N VAL A 136 -6.61 11.97 -20.45
CA VAL A 136 -7.98 11.63 -20.83
C VAL A 136 -8.24 11.94 -22.30
N VAL A 137 -8.76 10.96 -23.02
CA VAL A 137 -9.33 11.14 -24.36
C VAL A 137 -10.85 11.07 -24.23
N ALA A 138 -11.54 12.18 -24.52
CA ALA A 138 -13.00 12.22 -24.49
C ALA A 138 -13.61 11.59 -25.75
N ASN A 139 -14.86 11.12 -25.70
CA ASN A 139 -15.56 10.57 -26.87
C ASN A 139 -15.91 11.65 -27.92
N SER A 140 -16.05 12.90 -27.49
CA SER A 140 -16.35 14.04 -28.37
C SER A 140 -15.92 15.36 -27.74
N LYS A 141 -15.87 16.43 -28.54
CA LYS A 141 -15.61 17.79 -28.03
C LYS A 141 -16.64 18.25 -26.99
N LYS A 142 -17.91 17.85 -27.15
CA LYS A 142 -18.98 18.15 -26.19
C LYS A 142 -18.77 17.40 -24.87
N ASP A 143 -18.28 16.18 -24.93
CA ASP A 143 -18.02 15.39 -23.73
C ASP A 143 -16.77 15.87 -22.99
N LEU A 144 -15.77 16.39 -23.71
CA LEU A 144 -14.61 17.05 -23.12
C LEU A 144 -15.03 18.24 -22.21
N GLN A 145 -15.96 19.08 -22.66
CA GLN A 145 -16.50 20.17 -21.84
C GLN A 145 -17.26 19.68 -20.60
N LYS A 146 -18.01 18.58 -20.71
CA LYS A 146 -18.71 17.99 -19.54
C LYS A 146 -17.73 17.41 -18.53
N LEU A 147 -16.59 16.90 -18.99
CA LEU A 147 -15.56 16.31 -18.14
C LEU A 147 -14.84 17.36 -17.28
N GLU A 148 -14.76 18.61 -17.71
CA GLU A 148 -14.12 19.70 -16.93
C GLU A 148 -14.67 19.79 -15.50
N ASN A 149 -16.00 19.82 -15.34
CA ASN A 149 -16.62 19.89 -14.01
C ASN A 149 -16.31 18.64 -13.17
N VAL A 150 -16.38 17.46 -13.78
CA VAL A 150 -16.10 16.19 -13.07
C VAL A 150 -14.64 16.12 -12.62
N LEU A 151 -13.72 16.62 -13.45
CA LEU A 151 -12.29 16.61 -13.15
C LEU A 151 -11.92 17.62 -12.08
N ASN A 152 -12.58 18.78 -12.02
CA ASN A 152 -12.41 19.74 -10.92
C ASN A 152 -12.84 19.14 -9.57
N ASP A 153 -13.97 18.43 -9.54
CA ASP A 153 -14.43 17.71 -8.35
C ASP A 153 -13.45 16.59 -7.97
N LEU A 154 -12.93 15.87 -8.99
CA LEU A 154 -11.96 14.81 -8.79
C LEU A 154 -10.63 15.35 -8.26
N GLU A 155 -10.13 16.45 -8.79
CA GLU A 155 -8.92 17.14 -8.32
C GLU A 155 -9.07 17.54 -6.86
N THR A 156 -10.21 18.15 -6.50
CA THR A 156 -10.53 18.51 -5.11
C THR A 156 -10.52 17.28 -4.20
N TYR A 157 -11.11 16.16 -4.66
CA TYR A 157 -11.11 14.92 -3.91
C TYR A 157 -9.71 14.34 -3.74
N ILE A 158 -8.90 14.31 -4.80
CA ILE A 158 -7.54 13.78 -4.78
C ILE A 158 -6.64 14.61 -3.87
N SER A 159 -6.69 15.94 -3.99
CA SER A 159 -5.95 16.84 -3.12
C SER A 159 -6.29 16.62 -1.65
N ARG A 160 -7.58 16.50 -1.32
CA ARG A 160 -8.02 16.25 0.06
C ARG A 160 -7.67 14.86 0.59
N SER A 161 -7.69 13.84 -0.27
CA SER A 161 -7.55 12.44 0.15
C SER A 161 -6.10 11.95 0.17
N PHE A 162 -5.29 12.41 -0.79
CA PHE A 162 -3.90 11.97 -0.96
C PHE A 162 -2.88 13.07 -0.63
N GLY A 163 -3.30 14.35 -0.66
CA GLY A 163 -2.39 15.49 -0.49
C GLY A 163 -1.64 15.88 -1.77
N ASN A 164 -1.92 15.21 -2.90
CA ASN A 164 -1.29 15.43 -4.19
C ASN A 164 -2.17 16.27 -5.11
N THR A 165 -1.57 17.05 -6.01
CA THR A 165 -2.29 17.74 -7.09
C THR A 165 -2.61 16.76 -8.21
N LEU A 166 -3.83 16.83 -8.76
CA LEU A 166 -4.21 16.10 -9.96
C LEU A 166 -4.02 17.01 -11.18
N VAL A 167 -3.05 16.69 -12.03
CA VAL A 167 -2.83 17.43 -13.27
C VAL A 167 -3.43 16.64 -14.42
N THR A 168 -4.43 17.20 -15.10
CA THR A 168 -5.12 16.49 -16.18
C THR A 168 -4.76 17.06 -17.54
N TYR A 169 -4.34 16.19 -18.46
CA TYR A 169 -4.22 16.49 -19.89
C TYR A 169 -5.39 15.88 -20.66
N MET A 170 -6.33 16.72 -21.10
CA MET A 170 -7.53 16.30 -21.84
C MET A 170 -7.41 16.63 -23.32
N ILE A 171 -7.79 15.70 -24.18
CA ILE A 171 -7.87 15.93 -25.63
C ILE A 171 -9.07 15.22 -26.28
N THR A 172 -9.44 15.68 -27.47
CA THR A 172 -10.44 15.01 -28.33
C THR A 172 -9.84 13.84 -29.13
N PRO A 173 -10.67 12.95 -29.72
CA PRO A 173 -10.17 11.83 -30.52
C PRO A 173 -9.35 12.27 -31.74
N ASP A 174 -9.75 13.38 -32.38
CA ASP A 174 -9.04 13.92 -33.55
C ASP A 174 -7.67 14.47 -33.16
N GLU A 175 -7.60 15.19 -32.04
CA GLU A 175 -6.32 15.66 -31.50
C GLU A 175 -5.41 14.51 -31.08
N TYR A 176 -5.96 13.46 -30.47
CA TYR A 176 -5.21 12.28 -30.09
C TYR A 176 -4.57 11.60 -31.32
N LYS A 177 -5.31 11.49 -32.43
CA LYS A 177 -4.78 10.96 -33.70
C LYS A 177 -3.67 11.85 -34.26
N MET A 178 -3.87 13.17 -34.29
CA MET A 178 -2.88 14.11 -34.83
C MET A 178 -1.61 14.19 -33.98
N LYS A 179 -1.77 14.17 -32.66
CA LYS A 179 -0.71 14.39 -31.67
C LYS A 179 -0.08 13.08 -31.17
N LYS A 180 -0.43 11.92 -31.73
CA LYS A 180 -0.02 10.59 -31.24
C LYS A 180 1.49 10.45 -30.97
N ASN A 181 2.32 11.22 -31.68
CA ASN A 181 3.78 11.19 -31.50
C ASN A 181 4.33 12.09 -30.38
N LEU A 182 3.50 12.92 -29.75
CA LEU A 182 3.91 13.76 -28.61
C LEU A 182 4.35 12.90 -27.43
N GLY A 183 5.40 13.36 -26.74
CA GLY A 183 5.97 12.66 -25.59
C GLY A 183 4.93 12.32 -24.51
N VAL A 184 4.06 13.28 -24.18
CA VAL A 184 3.01 13.10 -23.16
C VAL A 184 2.07 11.94 -23.49
N ILE A 185 1.67 11.77 -24.76
CA ILE A 185 0.78 10.68 -25.18
C ILE A 185 1.50 9.34 -25.13
N LYS A 186 2.76 9.29 -25.58
CA LYS A 186 3.59 8.07 -25.51
C LYS A 186 3.83 7.61 -24.08
N GLU A 187 4.04 8.54 -23.16
CA GLU A 187 4.20 8.22 -21.75
C GLU A 187 2.87 7.80 -21.11
N ALA A 188 1.76 8.45 -21.49
CA ALA A 188 0.42 8.06 -21.04
C ALA A 188 0.06 6.62 -21.43
N GLU A 189 0.33 6.21 -22.67
CA GLU A 189 0.02 4.86 -23.16
C GLU A 189 0.83 3.75 -22.47
N LYS A 190 2.00 4.08 -21.90
CA LYS A 190 2.81 3.15 -21.07
C LYS A 190 2.38 3.16 -19.61
N GLY A 191 1.52 4.11 -19.22
CA GLY A 191 1.10 4.32 -17.86
C GLY A 191 0.06 3.32 -17.37
N ILE A 192 -0.51 3.61 -16.20
CA ILE A 192 -1.54 2.79 -15.57
C ILE A 192 -2.88 3.09 -16.26
N LYS A 193 -3.38 2.11 -17.02
CA LYS A 193 -4.68 2.21 -17.68
C LYS A 193 -5.84 2.23 -16.66
N ILE A 194 -6.72 3.22 -16.80
CA ILE A 194 -7.93 3.42 -15.99
C ILE A 194 -9.17 2.97 -16.78
N ILE A 195 -9.37 3.52 -17.99
CA ILE A 195 -10.45 3.23 -18.96
C ILE A 195 -9.83 2.76 -20.27
#